data_AF-A0A3M2APK7-F1
#
_entry.id   AF-A0A3M2APK7-F1
#
_cell.length_a   1.000
_cell.length_b   1.000
_cell.length_c   1.000
_cell.angle_alpha   90.00
_cell.angle_beta   90.00
_cell.angle_gamma   90.00
#
_symmetry.space_group_name_H-M   'P 1'
#
loop_
_entity.id
_entity.type
_entity.pdbx_description
1 polymer ?
#
loop_
_entity_poly.entity_id
_entity_poly.type
_entity_poly.pdbx_seq_one_letter_code
_entity_poly.pdbx_strand_id
1 'polypeptide(L)' 'ICQPNIARDVVTLEPEISSALPCRVSVYERDGRNWLCTMRPTALLGMFDVPGAADAARMVEETILRIMERARG' A
#
# COMPACT_ATOMS: atom_id res chain seq x y z
N ILE A 1 -6.81 -3.27 -1.51
CA ILE A 1 -6.30 -4.63 -1.24
C ILE A 1 -5.77 -4.72 0.19
N CYS A 2 -5.81 -5.89 0.83
CA CYS A 2 -5.35 -6.04 2.22
C CYS A 2 -4.64 -7.38 2.42
N GLN A 3 -3.47 -7.36 3.06
CA GLN A 3 -2.81 -8.53 3.61
C GLN A 3 -3.07 -8.55 5.13
N PRO A 4 -4.00 -9.38 5.65
CA PRO A 4 -4.52 -9.24 7.01
C PRO A 4 -3.47 -9.33 8.11
N ASN A 5 -2.48 -10.21 7.96
CA ASN A 5 -1.43 -10.39 8.97
C ASN A 5 -0.57 -9.14 9.09
N ILE A 6 -0.10 -8.58 7.96
CA ILE A 6 0.70 -7.35 7.95
C ILE A 6 -0.13 -6.17 8.47
N ALA A 7 -1.39 -6.06 8.06
CA ALA A 7 -2.28 -5.00 8.52
C ALA A 7 -2.46 -5.03 10.05
N ARG A 8 -2.68 -6.22 10.62
CA ARG A 8 -2.75 -6.40 12.07
C ARG A 8 -1.45 -5.98 12.74
N ASP A 9 -0.31 -6.42 12.21
CA ASP A 9 0.99 -6.18 12.82
C ASP A 9 1.30 -4.68 12.88
N VAL A 10 1.08 -3.92 11.80
CA VAL A 10 1.32 -2.46 11.79
C VAL A 10 0.31 -1.66 12.63
N VAL A 11 -0.97 -2.07 12.66
CA VAL A 11 -1.99 -1.43 13.51
C VAL A 11 -1.75 -1.71 15.00
N THR A 12 -1.15 -2.86 15.32
CA THR A 12 -0.75 -3.19 16.70
C THR A 12 0.43 -2.33 17.16
N LEU A 13 1.32 -1.93 16.24
CA LEU A 13 2.42 -1.01 16.54
C LEU A 13 1.91 0.42 16.74
N GLU A 14 1.02 0.90 15.87
CA GLU A 14 0.43 2.24 15.93
C GLU A 14 -1.03 2.21 15.40
N PRO A 15 -2.04 2.36 16.27
CA PRO A 15 -3.44 2.35 15.87
C PRO A 15 -3.81 3.41 14.82
N GLU A 16 -3.16 4.57 14.81
CA GLU A 16 -3.43 5.64 13.83
C GLU A 16 -3.13 5.22 12.39
N ILE A 17 -2.24 4.23 12.18
CA ILE A 17 -1.96 3.65 10.86
C ILE A 17 -3.24 3.08 10.22
N SER A 18 -4.24 2.68 11.01
CA SER A 18 -5.53 2.21 10.49
C SER A 18 -6.20 3.22 9.55
N SER A 19 -5.94 4.53 9.71
CA SER A 19 -6.43 5.58 8.82
C SER A 19 -5.83 5.54 7.40
N ALA A 20 -4.64 4.95 7.25
CA ALA A 20 -3.98 4.75 5.96
C ALA A 20 -4.33 3.40 5.30
N LEU A 21 -5.02 2.51 6.02
CA LEU A 21 -5.47 1.21 5.55
C LEU A 21 -6.90 1.23 5.00
N PRO A 22 -7.29 0.27 4.13
CA PRO A 22 -6.43 -0.70 3.46
C PRO A 22 -5.58 -0.06 2.35
N CYS A 23 -4.62 -0.81 1.80
CA CYS A 23 -3.84 -0.35 0.65
C CYS A 23 -4.76 -0.08 -0.55
N ARG A 24 -4.73 1.15 -1.08
CA ARG A 24 -5.61 1.62 -2.16
C ARG A 24 -4.95 1.47 -3.52
N VAL A 25 -5.64 0.79 -4.44
CA VAL A 25 -5.30 0.77 -5.87
C VAL A 25 -6.51 1.33 -6.62
N SER A 26 -6.29 2.38 -7.39
CA SER A 26 -7.30 3.01 -8.24
C SER A 26 -7.11 2.54 -9.68
N VAL A 27 -8.23 2.28 -10.34
CA VAL A 27 -8.28 1.96 -11.77
C VAL A 27 -9.19 2.99 -12.44
N TYR A 28 -8.71 3.61 -13.51
CA TYR A 28 -9.52 4.56 -14.27
C TYR A 28 -9.04 4.63 -15.72
N GLU A 29 -9.94 5.05 -16.62
CA GLU A 29 -9.58 5.32 -18.02
C GLU A 29 -9.12 6.78 -18.17
N ARG A 30 -8.06 7.00 -18.94
CA ARG A 30 -7.61 8.31 -19.40
C ARG A 30 -6.98 8.18 -20.78
N ASP A 31 -7.47 8.97 -21.72
CA ASP A 31 -7.05 8.99 -23.13
C ASP A 31 -7.18 7.62 -23.81
N GLY A 32 -8.29 6.91 -23.55
CA GLY A 32 -8.57 5.59 -24.12
C GLY A 32 -7.65 4.46 -23.60
N ARG A 33 -6.93 4.71 -22.51
CA ARG A 33 -6.05 3.72 -21.85
C ARG A 33 -6.47 3.54 -20.39
N ASN A 34 -6.37 2.30 -19.90
CA ASN A 34 -6.57 1.99 -18.49
C ASN A 34 -5.31 2.34 -17.69
N TRP A 35 -5.49 3.06 -16.59
CA TRP A 35 -4.44 3.45 -15.65
C TRP A 35 -4.65 2.75 -14.32
N LEU A 36 -3.56 2.17 -13.81
CA LEU A 36 -3.47 1.71 -12.43
C LEU A 36 -2.68 2.73 -11.62
N CYS A 37 -3.23 3.17 -10.50
CA CYS A 37 -2.59 4.14 -9.60
C CYS A 37 -2.63 3.63 -8.16
N THR A 38 -1.57 3.87 -7.40
CA THR A 38 -1.50 3.56 -5.98
C THR A 38 -0.71 4.65 -5.28
N MET A 39 -1.00 4.86 -4.00
CA MET A 39 -0.07 5.58 -3.13
C MET A 39 1.01 4.63 -2.64
N ARG A 40 2.25 5.12 -2.57
CA ARG A 40 3.39 4.35 -2.07
C ARG A 40 3.24 4.07 -0.58
N PRO A 41 3.12 2.81 -0.13
CA PRO A 41 3.04 2.47 1.28
C PRO A 41 4.22 3.00 2.09
N THR A 42 5.44 3.02 1.53
CA THR A 42 6.63 3.56 2.21
C THR A 42 6.49 5.05 2.52
N ALA A 43 5.92 5.82 1.60
CA ALA A 43 5.68 7.24 1.80
C ALA A 43 4.53 7.47 2.80
N LEU A 44 3.43 6.73 2.66
CA LEU A 44 2.26 6.87 3.55
C LEU A 44 2.56 6.48 5.00
N LEU A 45 3.18 5.31 5.21
CA LEU A 45 3.50 4.84 6.57
C LEU A 45 4.65 5.63 7.19
N GLY A 46 5.54 6.20 6.38
CA GLY A 46 6.56 7.14 6.85
C GLY A 46 5.99 8.41 7.50
N MET A 47 4.72 8.75 7.28
CA MET A 47 4.07 9.91 7.91
C MET A 47 3.75 9.69 9.40
N PHE A 48 3.71 8.43 9.86
CA PHE A 48 3.36 8.10 11.25
C PHE A 48 4.60 7.95 12.15
N ASP A 49 5.81 8.05 11.60
CA ASP A 49 7.10 7.97 12.32
C ASP A 49 7.21 6.77 13.29
N VAL A 50 6.73 5.59 12.86
CA VAL A 50 6.67 4.38 13.69
C VAL A 50 7.90 3.48 13.44
N PRO A 51 8.79 3.32 14.44
CA PRO A 51 9.90 2.39 14.34
C PRO A 51 9.39 0.95 14.10
N GLY A 52 9.94 0.27 13.08
CA GLY A 52 9.55 -1.10 12.74
C GLY A 52 8.47 -1.23 11.65
N ALA A 53 7.74 -0.17 11.31
CA ALA A 53 6.78 -0.19 10.21
C ALA A 53 7.43 -0.12 8.82
N ALA A 54 8.70 0.33 8.73
CA ALA A 54 9.40 0.55 7.45
C ALA A 54 9.56 -0.73 6.61
N ASP A 55 9.89 -1.86 7.25
CA ASP A 55 10.09 -3.12 6.55
C ASP A 55 8.77 -3.68 6.01
N ALA A 56 7.71 -3.60 6.82
CA ALA A 56 6.36 -3.93 6.39
C ALA A 56 5.92 -3.04 5.23
N ALA A 57 6.18 -1.73 5.29
CA ALA A 57 5.85 -0.78 4.23
C ALA A 57 6.56 -1.14 2.91
N ARG A 58 7.86 -1.46 2.95
CA ARG A 58 8.64 -1.87 1.77
C ARG A 58 8.10 -3.16 1.16
N MET A 59 7.87 -4.18 1.98
CA MET A 59 7.33 -5.47 1.51
C MET A 59 5.97 -5.32 0.84
N VAL A 60 5.08 -4.53 1.43
CA VAL A 60 3.74 -4.26 0.87
C VAL A 60 3.85 -3.47 -0.43
N GLU A 61 4.72 -2.46 -0.50
CA GLU A 61 4.96 -1.68 -1.72
C GLU A 61 5.44 -2.57 -2.86
N GLU A 62 6.46 -3.41 -2.63
CA GLU A 62 6.96 -4.37 -3.62
C GLU A 62 5.86 -5.31 -4.10
N THR A 63 5.01 -5.78 -3.20
CA THR A 63 3.90 -6.68 -3.53
C THR A 63 2.87 -5.97 -4.41
N ILE A 64 2.49 -4.73 -4.09
CA ILE A 64 1.56 -3.93 -4.91
C ILE A 64 2.15 -3.69 -6.29
N LEU A 65 3.43 -3.32 -6.38
CA LEU A 65 4.10 -3.09 -7.67
C LEU A 65 4.13 -4.35 -8.53
N ARG A 66 4.39 -5.53 -7.95
CA ARG A 66 4.30 -6.82 -8.67
C ARG A 66 2.89 -7.12 -9.15
N ILE A 67 1.86 -6.81 -8.37
CA ILE A 67 0.46 -6.96 -8.77
C ILE A 67 0.15 -6.04 -9.96
N MET A 68 0.53 -4.76 -9.87
CA MET A 68 0.32 -3.79 -10.94
C MET A 68 1.05 -4.19 -12.22
N GLU A 69 2.28 -4.71 -12.11
CA GLU A 69 3.06 -5.18 -13.25
C GLU A 69 2.39 -6.36 -13.95
N ARG A 70 1.91 -7.35 -13.20
CA ARG A 70 1.17 -8.49 -13.77
C ARG A 70 -0.17 -8.10 -14.39
N ALA A 71 -0.75 -6.99 -13.93
CA ALA A 71 -2.01 -6.46 -14.45
C ALA A 71 -1.80 -5.58 -15.70
N ARG A 72 -0.54 -5.29 -16.11
CA ARG A 72 -0.27 -4.65 -17.40
C ARG A 72 -0.62 -5.63 -18.51
N GLY A 73 -1.67 -5.29 -19.27
CA GLY A 73 -2.06 -5.92 -20.53
C GLY A 73 -1.83 -4.95 -21.68
#